data_AF-A0A966VEH9-F1
#
_entry.id   AF-A0A966VEH9-F1
#
_cell.length_a   1.000
_cell.length_b   1.000
_cell.length_c   1.000
_cell.angle_alpha   90.00
_cell.angle_beta   90.00
_cell.angle_gamma   90.00
#
_symmetry.space_group_name_H-M   'P 1'
#
loop_
_entity.id
_entity.type
_entity.pdbx_description
1 polymer ?
#
loop_
_entity_poly.entity_id
_entity_poly.type
_entity_poly.pdbx_seq_one_letter_code
_entity_poly.pdbx_strand_id
1 'polypeptide(L)'
;MAATPSIFRLSPSSLLGWTAAYSIWEPISYFLIRALSGARTVGEYYDPRRTPVAVVFFGDFIYSTFILLVAQALGAGVGLQGMWKNLGMFLGVQWTSDYLWYLLVSALPKGTSRYVDFFQRYTREVGVGALVGDSLYGIVWLALAQGLVSFAPVWTQLAAIVLFMFGTLVVSY
;
A
#
# COMPACT_ATOMS: atom_id res chain seq x y z
N MET A 1 18.29 -22.49 16.50
CA MET A 1 17.35 -22.48 15.37
C MET A 1 17.36 -21.09 14.78
N ALA A 2 17.53 -20.95 13.46
CA ALA A 2 17.38 -19.64 12.82
C ALA A 2 15.92 -19.18 13.01
N ALA A 3 15.72 -17.91 13.39
CA ALA A 3 14.38 -17.36 13.50
C ALA A 3 13.70 -17.40 12.13
N THR A 4 12.46 -17.88 12.07
CA THR A 4 11.66 -17.84 10.84
C THR A 4 11.58 -16.39 10.36
N PRO A 5 11.93 -16.10 9.10
CA PRO A 5 11.91 -14.75 8.59
C PRO A 5 10.46 -14.21 8.59
N SER A 6 10.30 -12.95 8.98
CA SER A 6 8.98 -12.36 9.24
C SER A 6 8.89 -10.96 8.63
N ILE A 7 7.76 -10.68 7.98
CA ILE A 7 7.45 -9.35 7.44
C ILE A 7 7.31 -8.28 8.52
N PHE A 8 7.06 -8.68 9.78
CA PHE A 8 6.88 -7.76 10.89
C PHE A 8 8.18 -7.42 11.62
N ARG A 9 9.33 -7.86 11.10
CA ARG A 9 10.66 -7.49 11.61
C ARG A 9 11.46 -6.84 10.50
N LEU A 10 11.87 -5.60 10.72
CA LEU A 10 12.69 -4.87 9.75
C LEU A 10 13.98 -5.62 9.47
N SER A 11 14.16 -6.02 8.20
CA SER A 11 15.34 -6.71 7.70
C SER A 11 15.44 -6.53 6.18
N PRO A 12 16.61 -6.76 5.56
CA PRO A 12 16.72 -6.76 4.10
C PRO A 12 15.75 -7.73 3.43
N SER A 13 15.55 -8.92 4.01
CA SER A 13 14.60 -9.91 3.51
C SER A 13 13.15 -9.44 3.60
N SER A 14 12.75 -8.78 4.69
CA SER A 14 11.40 -8.24 4.83
C SER A 14 11.13 -7.11 3.83
N LEU A 15 12.11 -6.24 3.58
CA LEU A 15 11.98 -5.17 2.58
C LEU A 15 11.96 -5.70 1.16
N LEU A 16 12.74 -6.75 0.86
CA LEU A 16 12.72 -7.39 -0.46
C LEU A 16 11.37 -8.06 -0.73
N GLY A 17 10.88 -8.89 0.21
CA GLY A 17 9.56 -9.52 0.09
C GLY A 17 8.44 -8.49 0.09
N TRP A 18 8.64 -7.42 0.88
CA TRP A 18 8.12 -6.06 0.75
C TRP A 18 7.65 -5.67 -0.65
N THR A 19 8.69 -5.23 -1.36
CA THR A 19 8.67 -4.68 -2.70
C THR A 19 8.25 -5.73 -3.71
N ALA A 20 8.68 -6.99 -3.58
CA ALA A 20 8.29 -8.04 -4.50
C ALA A 20 6.78 -8.35 -4.44
N ALA A 21 6.19 -8.37 -3.25
CA ALA A 21 4.75 -8.55 -3.10
C ALA A 21 4.00 -7.37 -3.70
N TYR A 22 4.49 -6.15 -3.53
CA TYR A 22 3.93 -4.97 -4.17
C TYR A 22 3.94 -5.07 -5.70
N SER A 23 5.09 -5.46 -6.26
CA SER A 23 5.29 -5.61 -7.69
C SER A 23 4.36 -6.64 -8.34
N ILE A 24 3.86 -7.60 -7.56
CA ILE A 24 2.85 -8.58 -8.00
C ILE A 24 1.45 -8.03 -7.78
N TRP A 25 1.19 -7.49 -6.59
CA TRP A 25 -0.15 -7.13 -6.15
C TRP A 25 -0.66 -5.86 -6.83
N GLU A 26 0.18 -4.84 -6.99
CA GLU A 26 -0.24 -3.54 -7.47
C GLU A 26 -0.81 -3.55 -8.90
N PRO A 27 -0.20 -4.23 -9.88
CA PRO A 27 -0.82 -4.36 -11.20
C PRO A 27 -2.20 -5.04 -11.13
N ILE A 28 -2.36 -6.01 -10.23
CA ILE A 28 -3.62 -6.75 -10.06
C ILE A 28 -4.68 -5.84 -9.42
N SER A 29 -4.34 -5.17 -8.31
CA SER A 29 -5.24 -4.26 -7.61
C SER A 29 -5.65 -3.08 -8.49
N TYR A 30 -4.75 -2.53 -9.31
CA TYR A 30 -5.04 -1.43 -10.21
C TYR A 30 -6.23 -1.73 -11.14
N PHE A 31 -6.25 -2.94 -11.71
CA PHE A 31 -7.37 -3.38 -12.55
C PHE A 31 -8.59 -3.81 -11.73
N LEU A 32 -8.40 -4.53 -10.63
CA LEU A 32 -9.50 -5.02 -9.79
C LEU A 32 -10.26 -3.89 -9.09
N ILE A 33 -9.57 -2.97 -8.42
CA ILE A 33 -10.19 -1.85 -7.70
C ILE A 33 -10.99 -0.99 -8.67
N ARG A 34 -10.42 -0.70 -9.85
CA ARG A 34 -11.13 0.03 -10.90
C ARG A 34 -12.38 -0.71 -11.40
N ALA A 35 -12.31 -2.03 -11.57
CA ALA A 35 -13.43 -2.83 -12.06
C ALA A 35 -14.55 -3.01 -11.01
N LEU A 36 -14.18 -3.05 -9.73
CA LEU A 36 -15.10 -3.30 -8.63
C LEU A 36 -15.68 -2.02 -8.01
N SER A 37 -15.00 -0.90 -8.15
CA SER A 37 -15.45 0.37 -7.58
C SER A 37 -16.50 1.05 -8.46
N GLY A 38 -17.65 1.37 -7.87
CA GLY A 38 -18.64 2.27 -8.47
C GLY A 38 -18.34 3.75 -8.28
N ALA A 39 -17.31 4.11 -7.51
CA ALA A 39 -17.00 5.50 -7.19
C ALA A 39 -16.26 6.18 -8.35
N ARG A 40 -16.76 7.35 -8.76
CA ARG A 40 -16.19 8.11 -9.88
C ARG A 40 -14.74 8.52 -9.60
N THR A 41 -14.46 9.01 -8.40
CA THR A 41 -13.11 9.40 -7.97
C THR A 41 -12.10 8.24 -8.01
N VAL A 42 -12.51 7.01 -7.69
CA VAL A 42 -11.65 5.82 -7.86
C VAL A 42 -11.36 5.59 -9.34
N GLY A 43 -12.37 5.67 -10.20
CA GLY A 43 -12.19 5.58 -11.64
C GLY A 43 -11.25 6.66 -12.20
N GLU A 44 -11.29 7.89 -11.66
CA GLU A 44 -10.38 8.98 -12.03
C GLU A 44 -8.93 8.73 -11.57
N TYR A 45 -8.76 8.15 -10.38
CA TYR A 45 -7.44 7.83 -9.82
C TYR A 45 -6.71 6.77 -10.64
N TYR A 46 -7.44 5.72 -11.03
CA TYR A 46 -6.95 4.59 -11.83
C TYR A 46 -7.14 4.79 -13.35
N ASP A 47 -7.33 6.03 -13.82
CA ASP A 47 -7.34 6.36 -15.25
C ASP A 47 -5.95 6.89 -15.68
N PRO A 48 -5.19 6.15 -16.51
CA PRO A 48 -3.86 6.58 -16.95
C PRO A 48 -3.89 7.88 -17.76
N ARG A 49 -5.05 8.28 -18.30
CA ARG A 49 -5.22 9.56 -19.02
C ARG A 49 -5.29 10.76 -18.08
N ARG A 50 -5.56 10.54 -16.79
CA ARG A 50 -5.74 11.59 -15.78
C ARG A 50 -4.60 11.62 -14.78
N THR A 51 -4.14 10.45 -14.35
CA THR A 51 -3.07 10.30 -13.38
C THR A 51 -2.03 9.36 -13.95
N PRO A 52 -0.75 9.79 -14.08
CA PRO A 52 0.30 8.90 -14.55
C PRO A 52 0.39 7.65 -13.67
N VAL A 53 0.45 6.47 -14.29
CA VAL A 53 0.50 5.17 -13.58
C VAL A 53 1.65 5.13 -12.58
N ALA A 54 2.82 5.65 -12.98
CA ALA A 54 3.99 5.74 -12.11
C ALA A 54 3.73 6.58 -10.85
N VAL A 55 2.91 7.63 -10.91
CA VAL A 55 2.58 8.46 -9.74
C VAL A 55 1.68 7.69 -8.76
N VAL A 56 0.68 6.97 -9.28
CA VAL A 56 -0.20 6.10 -8.46
C VAL A 56 0.64 5.04 -7.76
N PHE A 57 1.38 4.26 -8.55
CA PHE A 57 2.18 3.16 -8.02
C PHE A 57 3.29 3.62 -7.07
N PHE A 58 3.91 4.76 -7.33
CA PHE A 58 4.95 5.24 -6.41
C PHE A 58 4.34 5.81 -5.12
N GLY A 59 3.21 6.51 -5.23
CA GLY A 59 2.47 7.04 -4.08
C GLY A 59 2.02 5.93 -3.13
N ASP A 60 1.33 4.92 -3.66
CA ASP A 60 0.79 3.80 -2.88
C ASP A 60 1.90 2.98 -2.24
N PHE A 61 3.02 2.78 -2.96
CA PHE A 61 4.19 2.10 -2.43
C PHE A 61 4.82 2.84 -1.25
N ILE A 62 5.12 4.14 -1.42
CA ILE A 62 5.78 4.93 -0.37
C ILE A 62 4.88 5.04 0.86
N TYR A 63 3.61 5.37 0.66
CA TYR A 63 2.67 5.56 1.75
C TYR A 63 2.53 4.29 2.60
N SER A 64 2.29 3.15 1.94
CA SER A 64 2.13 1.87 2.62
C SER A 64 3.44 1.37 3.24
N THR A 65 4.59 1.64 2.60
CA THR A 65 5.90 1.28 3.16
C THR A 65 6.17 2.09 4.43
N PHE A 66 5.84 3.38 4.45
CA PHE A 66 5.96 4.20 5.64
C PHE A 66 5.10 3.65 6.79
N ILE A 67 3.84 3.27 6.50
CA ILE A 67 2.95 2.62 7.47
C ILE A 67 3.56 1.33 8.02
N LEU A 68 4.09 0.46 7.15
CA LEU A 68 4.74 -0.78 7.57
C LEU A 68 5.93 -0.51 8.50
N LEU A 69 6.80 0.44 8.14
CA LEU A 69 7.99 0.77 8.93
C LEU A 69 7.61 1.34 10.31
N VAL A 70 6.62 2.22 10.37
CA VAL A 70 6.09 2.73 11.64
C VAL A 70 5.50 1.61 12.48
N ALA A 71 4.70 0.72 11.88
CA ALA A 71 4.12 -0.42 12.58
C ALA A 71 5.18 -1.38 13.13
N GLN A 72 6.25 -1.65 12.37
CA GLN A 72 7.39 -2.45 12.82
C GLN A 72 8.13 -1.78 13.98
N ALA A 73 8.37 -0.47 13.89
CA ALA A 73 9.06 0.29 14.94
C ALA A 73 8.25 0.30 16.25
N LEU A 74 6.95 0.58 16.16
CA LEU A 74 6.05 0.54 17.32
C LEU A 74 5.94 -0.87 17.89
N GLY A 75 5.73 -1.88 17.05
CA GLY A 75 5.64 -3.28 17.47
C GLY A 75 6.89 -3.76 18.20
N ALA A 76 8.08 -3.36 17.73
CA ALA A 76 9.34 -3.62 18.42
C ALA A 76 9.43 -2.89 19.78
N GLY A 77 9.05 -1.61 19.82
CA GLY A 77 9.09 -0.79 21.04
C GLY A 77 8.18 -1.30 22.17
N VAL A 78 7.02 -1.87 21.83
CA VAL A 78 6.08 -2.46 22.82
C VAL A 78 6.25 -3.97 23.01
N GLY A 79 7.27 -4.58 22.39
CA GLY A 79 7.57 -6.00 22.54
C GLY A 79 6.46 -6.93 22.02
N LEU A 80 5.70 -6.52 21.02
CA LEU A 80 4.63 -7.35 20.46
C LEU A 80 5.21 -8.60 19.81
N GLN A 81 4.60 -9.74 20.16
CA GLN A 81 4.91 -11.02 19.58
C GLN A 81 3.64 -11.67 19.05
N GLY A 82 3.75 -12.25 17.85
CA GLY A 82 2.66 -12.97 17.19
C GLY A 82 2.07 -12.20 16.00
N MET A 83 1.69 -12.96 14.98
CA MET A 83 1.18 -12.45 13.70
C MET A 83 -0.04 -11.53 13.89
N TRP A 84 -1.02 -11.94 14.69
CA TRP A 84 -2.26 -11.18 14.89
C TRP A 84 -2.05 -9.84 15.59
N LYS A 85 -1.12 -9.78 16.55
CA LYS A 85 -0.78 -8.53 17.23
C LYS A 85 -0.10 -7.56 16.29
N ASN A 86 0.81 -8.07 15.46
CA ASN A 86 1.51 -7.24 14.48
C ASN A 86 0.59 -6.79 13.34
N LEU A 87 -0.36 -7.64 12.92
CA LEU A 87 -1.41 -7.24 11.98
C LEU A 87 -2.29 -6.14 12.58
N GLY A 88 -2.72 -6.30 13.84
CA GLY A 88 -3.48 -5.27 14.54
C GLY A 88 -2.71 -3.94 14.65
N MET A 89 -1.40 -4.00 14.91
CA MET A 89 -0.53 -2.83 14.91
C MET A 89 -0.47 -2.16 13.52
N PHE A 90 -0.27 -2.94 12.46
CA PHE A 90 -0.27 -2.42 11.09
C PHE A 90 -1.59 -1.72 10.75
N LEU A 91 -2.74 -2.35 11.00
CA LEU A 91 -4.05 -1.76 10.73
C LEU A 91 -4.30 -0.52 11.59
N GLY A 92 -3.87 -0.53 12.86
CA GLY A 92 -3.98 0.63 13.74
C GLY A 92 -3.16 1.83 13.24
N VAL A 93 -1.93 1.60 12.78
CA VAL A 93 -1.10 2.63 12.17
C VAL A 93 -1.74 3.13 10.88
N GLN A 94 -2.17 2.22 10.00
CA GLN A 94 -2.84 2.56 8.74
C GLN A 94 -4.05 3.48 8.98
N TRP A 95 -4.98 3.07 9.85
CA TRP A 95 -6.19 3.86 10.11
C TRP A 95 -5.87 5.22 10.75
N THR A 96 -4.86 5.27 11.61
CA THR A 96 -4.41 6.54 12.20
C THR A 96 -3.85 7.46 11.12
N SER A 97 -3.01 6.93 10.22
CA SER A 97 -2.45 7.66 9.09
C SER A 97 -3.54 8.15 8.13
N ASP A 98 -4.50 7.30 7.76
CA ASP A 98 -5.61 7.64 6.88
C ASP A 98 -6.48 8.76 7.49
N TYR A 99 -6.76 8.67 8.78
CA TYR A 99 -7.52 9.69 9.50
C TYR A 99 -6.76 11.02 9.60
N LEU A 100 -5.47 11.00 9.92
CA LEU A 100 -4.64 12.21 9.95
C LEU A 100 -4.55 12.86 8.56
N TRP A 101 -4.42 12.06 7.50
CA TRP A 101 -4.46 12.54 6.13
C TRP A 101 -5.80 13.18 5.78
N TYR A 102 -6.91 12.52 6.15
CA TYR A 102 -8.25 13.06 5.98
C TYR A 102 -8.41 14.43 6.67
N LEU A 103 -7.98 14.56 7.92
CA LEU A 103 -8.05 15.82 8.67
C LEU A 103 -7.22 16.91 8.00
N LEU A 104 -5.99 16.59 7.58
CA LEU A 104 -5.10 17.51 6.90
C LEU A 104 -5.73 18.04 5.60
N VAL A 105 -6.17 17.13 4.73
CA VAL A 105 -6.75 17.48 3.42
C VAL A 105 -8.06 18.25 3.59
N SER A 106 -8.88 17.88 4.57
CA SER A 106 -10.18 18.54 4.81
C SER A 106 -10.01 19.96 5.37
N ALA A 107 -8.91 20.24 6.08
CA ALA A 107 -8.61 21.57 6.61
C ALA A 107 -8.06 22.53 5.55
N LEU A 108 -7.51 22.03 4.44
CA LEU A 108 -6.95 22.86 3.38
C LEU A 108 -8.06 23.55 2.55
N PRO A 109 -7.89 24.82 2.15
CA PRO A 109 -8.85 25.50 1.29
C PRO A 109 -9.05 24.78 -0.04
N LYS A 110 -10.29 24.80 -0.55
CA LYS A 110 -10.58 24.36 -1.93
C LYS A 110 -9.76 25.20 -2.91
N GLY A 111 -9.25 24.55 -3.96
CA GLY A 111 -8.37 25.17 -4.95
C GLY A 111 -6.91 25.26 -4.54
N THR A 112 -6.51 24.75 -3.36
CA THR A 112 -5.09 24.67 -2.97
C THR A 112 -4.26 23.92 -4.01
N SER A 113 -4.78 22.79 -4.50
CA SER A 113 -4.22 22.09 -5.64
C SER A 113 -5.24 21.10 -6.20
N ARG A 114 -5.02 20.65 -7.45
CA ARG A 114 -5.82 19.57 -8.06
C ARG A 114 -5.83 18.31 -7.20
N TYR A 115 -4.73 18.04 -6.49
CA TYR A 115 -4.57 16.89 -5.61
C TYR A 115 -5.43 17.02 -4.34
N VAL A 116 -5.40 18.18 -3.67
CA VAL A 116 -6.25 18.46 -2.51
C VAL A 116 -7.73 18.39 -2.91
N ASP A 117 -8.11 19.02 -4.03
CA ASP A 117 -9.49 19.01 -4.51
C ASP A 117 -9.97 17.61 -4.88
N PHE A 118 -9.07 16.76 -5.40
CA PHE A 118 -9.36 15.35 -5.67
C PHE A 118 -9.66 14.60 -4.36
N PHE A 119 -8.77 14.64 -3.37
CA PHE A 119 -8.96 13.89 -2.12
C PHE A 119 -10.17 14.40 -1.32
N GLN A 120 -10.49 15.70 -1.36
CA GLN A 120 -11.72 16.22 -0.77
C GLN A 120 -13.00 15.73 -1.45
N ARG A 121 -12.96 15.35 -2.74
CA ARG A 121 -14.09 14.67 -3.41
C ARG A 121 -14.10 13.19 -3.06
N TYR A 122 -12.94 12.54 -3.14
CA TYR A 122 -12.76 11.13 -2.82
C TYR A 122 -13.32 10.77 -1.44
N THR A 123 -12.99 11.56 -0.42
CA THR A 123 -13.45 11.32 0.97
C THR A 123 -14.97 11.45 1.12
N ARG A 124 -15.63 12.27 0.28
CA ARG A 124 -17.10 12.38 0.28
C ARG A 124 -17.78 11.26 -0.49
N GLU A 125 -17.18 10.80 -1.58
CA GLU A 125 -17.74 9.74 -2.42
C GLU A 125 -17.55 8.34 -1.83
N VAL A 126 -16.35 8.04 -1.33
CA VAL A 126 -15.99 6.71 -0.84
C VAL A 126 -16.21 6.59 0.67
N GLY A 127 -16.02 7.68 1.42
CA GLY A 127 -16.25 7.72 2.87
C GLY A 127 -15.48 6.64 3.63
N VAL A 128 -16.18 5.98 4.56
CA VAL A 128 -15.63 4.87 5.38
C VAL A 128 -15.23 3.66 4.54
N GLY A 129 -15.79 3.52 3.33
CA GLY A 129 -15.42 2.44 2.41
C GLY A 129 -13.94 2.44 2.04
N ALA A 130 -13.28 3.60 2.08
CA ALA A 130 -11.85 3.73 1.78
C ALA A 130 -11.01 3.00 2.83
N LEU A 131 -11.27 3.24 4.12
CA LEU A 131 -10.58 2.56 5.23
C LEU A 131 -10.68 1.04 5.13
N VAL A 132 -11.87 0.52 4.81
CA VAL A 132 -12.10 -0.93 4.67
C VAL A 132 -11.37 -1.47 3.45
N GLY A 133 -11.46 -0.78 2.31
CA GLY A 133 -10.77 -1.14 1.07
C GLY A 133 -9.25 -1.19 1.25
N ASP A 134 -8.68 -0.14 1.83
CA ASP A 134 -7.25 0.01 2.08
C ASP A 134 -6.75 -1.06 3.07
N SER A 135 -7.57 -1.41 4.07
CA SER A 135 -7.26 -2.51 4.99
C SER A 135 -7.20 -3.86 4.29
N LEU A 136 -8.17 -4.17 3.42
CA LEU A 136 -8.17 -5.42 2.65
C LEU A 136 -6.99 -5.48 1.68
N TYR A 137 -6.72 -4.37 0.98
CA TYR A 137 -5.56 -4.21 0.12
C TYR A 137 -4.25 -4.48 0.89
N GLY A 138 -4.08 -3.84 2.06
CA GLY A 138 -2.90 -4.02 2.91
C GLY A 138 -2.76 -5.43 3.48
N ILE A 139 -3.87 -6.09 3.87
CA ILE A 139 -3.86 -7.48 4.36
C ILE A 139 -3.39 -8.44 3.27
N VAL A 140 -3.91 -8.31 2.04
CA VAL A 140 -3.49 -9.14 0.91
C VAL A 140 -2.01 -8.94 0.64
N TRP A 141 -1.55 -7.70 0.58
CA TRP A 141 -0.13 -7.39 0.38
C TRP A 141 0.74 -7.96 1.50
N LEU A 142 0.38 -7.79 2.78
CA LEU A 142 1.11 -8.38 3.91
C LEU A 142 1.18 -9.91 3.84
N ALA A 143 0.08 -10.56 3.46
CA ALA A 143 0.03 -12.01 3.31
C ALA A 143 0.95 -12.49 2.19
N LEU A 144 0.92 -11.83 1.02
CA LEU A 144 1.85 -12.11 -0.08
C LEU A 144 3.30 -11.88 0.37
N ALA A 145 3.59 -10.76 1.03
CA ALA A 145 4.93 -10.44 1.50
C ALA A 145 5.45 -11.49 2.47
N GLN A 146 4.66 -11.90 3.47
CA GLN A 146 5.04 -12.97 4.39
C GLN A 146 5.27 -14.29 3.65
N GLY A 147 4.42 -14.62 2.66
CA GLY A 147 4.60 -15.81 1.82
C GLY A 147 5.91 -15.78 1.04
N LEU A 148 6.23 -14.68 0.37
CA LEU A 148 7.47 -14.52 -0.38
C LEU A 148 8.70 -14.60 0.52
N VAL A 149 8.66 -13.94 1.68
CA VAL A 149 9.74 -13.99 2.68
C VAL A 149 9.98 -15.41 3.20
N SER A 150 8.92 -16.22 3.32
CA SER A 150 9.01 -17.57 3.91
C SER A 150 9.41 -18.64 2.90
N PHE A 151 8.99 -18.50 1.64
CA PHE A 151 9.02 -19.62 0.68
C PHE A 151 9.68 -19.28 -0.66
N ALA A 152 9.76 -18.00 -1.04
CA ALA A 152 10.23 -17.62 -2.37
C ALA A 152 11.74 -17.35 -2.37
N PRO A 153 12.53 -17.96 -3.27
CA PRO A 153 13.94 -17.66 -3.39
C PRO A 153 14.15 -16.22 -3.86
N VAL A 154 15.27 -15.60 -3.44
CA VAL A 154 15.61 -14.19 -3.72
C VAL A 154 15.47 -13.83 -5.20
N TRP A 155 15.90 -14.70 -6.13
CA TRP A 155 15.83 -14.41 -7.56
C TRP A 155 14.39 -14.26 -8.08
N THR A 156 13.40 -14.97 -7.52
CA THR A 156 11.99 -14.82 -7.91
C THR A 156 11.43 -13.47 -7.46
N GLN A 157 11.82 -13.03 -6.26
CA GLN A 157 11.43 -11.72 -5.72
C GLN A 157 12.02 -10.60 -6.59
N LEU A 158 13.29 -10.71 -6.96
CA LEU A 158 13.94 -9.77 -7.88
C LEU A 158 13.31 -9.78 -9.27
N ALA A 159 12.99 -10.95 -9.82
CA ALA A 159 12.32 -11.07 -11.11
C ALA A 159 10.97 -10.36 -11.12
N ALA A 160 10.15 -10.52 -10.06
CA ALA A 160 8.89 -9.81 -9.92
C ALA A 160 9.07 -8.28 -9.94
N ILE A 161 10.06 -7.77 -9.20
CA ILE A 161 10.37 -6.33 -9.15
C ILE A 161 10.82 -5.82 -10.52
N VAL A 162 11.74 -6.53 -11.19
CA VAL A 162 12.26 -6.13 -12.51
C VAL A 162 11.16 -6.13 -13.56
N LEU A 163 10.31 -7.16 -13.59
CA LEU A 163 9.17 -7.22 -14.51
C LEU A 163 8.16 -6.10 -14.26
N PHE A 164 7.90 -5.78 -12.99
CA PHE A 164 7.05 -4.64 -12.62
C PHE A 164 7.66 -3.30 -13.07
N MET A 165 8.95 -3.07 -12.84
CA MET A 165 9.64 -1.88 -13.31
C MET A 165 9.62 -1.75 -14.84
N PHE A 166 9.81 -2.86 -15.55
CA PHE A 166 9.71 -2.87 -17.01
C PHE A 166 8.28 -2.57 -17.47
N GLY A 167 7.27 -3.21 -16.86
CA GLY A 167 5.87 -2.98 -17.16
C GLY A 167 5.47 -1.52 -16.92
N THR A 168 5.87 -0.94 -15.78
CA THR A 168 5.60 0.46 -15.44
C THR A 168 6.26 1.43 -16.41
N LEU A 169 7.49 1.15 -16.85
CA LEU A 169 8.15 1.91 -17.90
C LEU A 169 7.34 1.88 -19.20
N VAL A 170 6.94 0.69 -19.66
CA VAL A 170 6.20 0.50 -20.92
C VAL A 170 4.85 1.22 -20.91
N VAL A 171 4.10 1.19 -19.81
CA VAL A 171 2.77 1.83 -19.73
C VAL A 171 2.81 3.32 -19.41
N SER A 172 3.98 3.86 -19.06
CA SER A 172 4.15 5.29 -18.76
C SER A 172 4.53 6.13 -20.00
N TYR A 173 4.76 5.48 -21.15
CA TYR A 173 4.96 6.11 -22.46
C TYR A 173 3.74 5.88 -23.36
#